data_AF-A0A7J4UKY8-F1
#
_entry.id   AF-A0A7J4UKY8-F1
#
_cell.length_a   1.000
_cell.length_b   1.000
_cell.length_c   1.000
_cell.angle_alpha   90.00
_cell.angle_beta   90.00
_cell.angle_gamma   90.00
#
_symmetry.space_group_name_H-M   'P 1'
#
loop_
_entity.id
_entity.type
_entity.pdbx_description
1 polymer ?
#
loop_
_entity_poly.entity_id
_entity_poly.type
_entity_poly.pdbx_seq_one_letter_code
_entity_poly.pdbx_strand_id
1 'polypeptide(L)'
;MELNMMQSGKPFLSWENQKNPSFEEDSVKGIGKEKLDSLKEFIDEIQDMVRQREELSKIIINECDKMKTEITNFLLINTAVDSDGFKERNGLRQKQIEISELQLNEKLNCWRDVALLKRELRDKQKELSEKEGRAIMLDNLMKGGLN
;
A
#
# COMPACT_ATOMS: atom_id res chain seq x y z
N MET A 1 -76.96 42.32 -5.52
CA MET A 1 -75.70 41.60 -5.77
C MET A 1 -74.72 42.01 -4.69
N GLU A 2 -74.21 41.00 -3.99
CA GLU A 2 -73.01 40.98 -3.14
C GLU A 2 -71.81 41.63 -3.87
N LEU A 3 -70.74 42.17 -3.28
CA LEU A 3 -69.93 41.72 -2.13
C LEU A 3 -69.10 42.91 -1.55
N ASN A 4 -68.96 42.90 -0.22
CA ASN A 4 -67.81 43.27 0.65
C ASN A 4 -66.68 44.17 0.12
N MET A 5 -66.39 45.33 0.72
CA MET A 5 -65.76 45.59 2.04
C MET A 5 -64.29 45.16 2.18
N MET A 6 -63.47 46.14 2.61
CA MET A 6 -62.28 46.01 3.48
C MET A 6 -61.02 45.37 2.84
N GLN A 7 -59.77 45.66 3.20
CA GLN A 7 -59.16 46.52 4.23
C GLN A 7 -57.66 46.66 3.93
N SER A 8 -57.10 47.70 4.52
CA SER A 8 -55.69 47.97 4.81
C SER A 8 -54.73 46.78 5.02
N GLY A 9 -53.54 46.93 4.43
CA GLY A 9 -52.25 46.62 5.06
C GLY A 9 -51.79 45.16 5.04
N LYS A 10 -50.66 44.88 4.36
CA LYS A 10 -49.68 43.88 4.81
C LYS A 10 -48.24 44.29 4.53
N PRO A 11 -47.30 43.92 5.40
CA PRO A 11 -45.94 44.46 5.47
C PRO A 11 -44.93 43.62 4.69
N PHE A 12 -43.75 44.23 4.48
CA PHE A 12 -42.41 43.64 4.52
C PHE A 12 -42.37 42.09 4.47
N LEU A 13 -42.01 41.54 3.30
CA LEU A 13 -41.70 40.12 3.12
C LEU A 13 -40.67 39.69 4.17
N SER A 14 -41.15 38.91 5.15
CA SER A 14 -40.32 38.27 6.16
C SER A 14 -39.47 37.18 5.49
N TRP A 15 -38.19 37.27 5.72
CA TRP A 15 -37.18 36.24 5.44
C TRP A 15 -37.17 35.26 6.60
N GLU A 16 -38.35 34.77 6.97
CA GLU A 16 -38.51 33.75 8.01
C GLU A 16 -38.31 32.36 7.42
N ASN A 17 -37.28 31.69 7.96
CA ASN A 17 -37.14 30.24 8.02
C ASN A 17 -37.15 29.50 6.67
N GLN A 18 -36.11 29.73 5.88
CA GLN A 18 -35.51 28.58 5.19
C GLN A 18 -34.92 27.68 6.28
N LYS A 19 -35.66 26.63 6.65
CA LYS A 19 -35.10 25.51 7.40
C LYS A 19 -33.84 25.07 6.65
N ASN A 20 -32.68 25.26 7.25
CA ASN A 20 -31.46 24.63 6.80
C ASN A 20 -31.79 23.14 6.58
N PRO A 21 -31.48 22.56 5.40
CA PRO A 21 -31.53 21.11 5.28
C PRO A 21 -30.62 20.60 6.39
N SER A 22 -31.18 19.77 7.29
CA SER A 22 -30.41 19.17 8.36
C SER A 22 -29.21 18.50 7.72
N PHE A 23 -28.03 19.06 7.94
CA PHE A 23 -26.78 18.43 7.56
C PHE A 23 -26.74 17.12 8.37
N GLU A 24 -26.99 15.99 7.72
CA GLU A 24 -26.98 14.68 8.34
C GLU A 24 -25.56 14.38 8.81
N GLU A 25 -25.29 14.74 10.07
CA GLU A 25 -23.99 14.62 10.75
C GLU A 25 -23.46 13.17 10.72
N ASP A 26 -24.37 12.19 10.66
CA ASP A 26 -24.08 10.77 10.56
C ASP A 26 -23.51 10.34 9.20
N SER A 27 -23.93 10.98 8.10
CA SER A 27 -23.44 10.66 6.76
C SER A 27 -21.96 11.03 6.59
N VAL A 28 -21.57 12.18 7.15
CA VAL A 28 -20.18 12.67 7.08
C VAL A 28 -19.23 11.88 7.99
N LYS A 29 -19.70 11.47 9.17
CA LYS A 29 -18.93 10.58 10.07
C LYS A 29 -18.70 9.20 9.43
N GLY A 30 -19.72 8.65 8.76
CA GLY A 30 -19.61 7.37 8.05
C GLY A 30 -18.56 7.37 6.94
N ILE A 31 -18.61 8.39 6.05
CA ILE A 31 -17.66 8.54 4.94
C ILE A 31 -16.22 8.79 5.44
N GLY A 32 -16.07 9.54 6.54
CA GLY A 32 -14.77 9.80 7.15
C GLY A 32 -14.12 8.53 7.70
N LYS A 33 -14.92 7.65 8.31
CA LYS A 33 -14.47 6.37 8.85
C LYS A 33 -14.09 5.39 7.74
N GLU A 34 -14.92 5.25 6.71
CA GLU A 34 -14.63 4.38 5.56
C GLU A 34 -13.29 4.72 4.91
N LYS A 35 -13.02 6.01 4.67
CA LYS A 35 -11.74 6.46 4.09
C LYS A 35 -10.53 6.21 4.98
N LEU A 36 -10.71 6.21 6.30
CA LEU A 36 -9.66 5.87 7.27
C LEU A 36 -9.40 4.37 7.27
N ASP A 37 -10.46 3.57 7.26
CA ASP A 37 -10.37 2.11 7.26
C ASP A 37 -9.72 1.62 5.95
N SER A 38 -10.10 2.14 4.78
CA SER A 38 -9.42 1.83 3.52
C SER A 38 -7.94 2.21 3.50
N LEU A 39 -7.56 3.30 4.18
CA LEU A 39 -6.15 3.71 4.28
C LEU A 39 -5.36 2.77 5.19
N LYS A 40 -5.97 2.23 6.24
CA LYS A 40 -5.37 1.21 7.11
C LYS A 40 -5.17 -0.09 6.36
N GLU A 41 -6.20 -0.55 5.64
CA GLU A 41 -6.12 -1.74 4.79
C GLU A 41 -4.99 -1.60 3.76
N PHE A 42 -4.88 -0.45 3.09
CA PHE A 42 -3.80 -0.20 2.14
C PHE A 42 -2.41 -0.21 2.78
N ILE A 43 -2.27 0.29 4.01
CA ILE A 43 -1.01 0.22 4.77
C ILE A 43 -0.65 -1.24 5.08
N ASP A 44 -1.63 -2.04 5.48
CA ASP A 44 -1.43 -3.46 5.79
C ASP A 44 -1.06 -4.25 4.52
N GLU A 45 -1.68 -3.95 3.38
CA GLU A 45 -1.32 -4.50 2.07
C GLU A 45 0.15 -4.20 1.71
N ILE A 46 0.62 -2.96 1.89
CA ILE A 46 2.03 -2.62 1.62
C ILE A 46 2.97 -3.42 2.53
N GLN A 47 2.61 -3.61 3.80
CA GLN A 47 3.42 -4.43 4.72
C GLN A 47 3.49 -5.89 4.27
N ASP A 48 2.37 -6.44 3.79
CA ASP A 48 2.33 -7.78 3.21
C ASP A 48 3.17 -7.89 1.95
N MET A 49 3.11 -6.90 1.06
CA MET A 49 3.95 -6.86 -0.13
C MET A 49 5.44 -6.85 0.21
N VAL A 50 5.86 -6.10 1.24
CA VAL A 50 7.25 -6.12 1.71
C VAL A 50 7.65 -7.52 2.18
N ARG A 51 6.82 -8.17 3.02
CA ARG A 51 7.08 -9.52 3.53
C ARG A 51 7.19 -10.53 2.39
N GLN A 52 6.23 -10.52 1.47
CA GLN A 52 6.19 -11.44 0.33
C GLN A 52 7.39 -11.23 -0.60
N ARG A 53 7.80 -9.98 -0.84
CA ARG A 53 8.95 -9.66 -1.69
C ARG A 53 10.27 -10.18 -1.10
N GLU A 54 10.47 -9.99 0.20
CA GLU A 54 11.64 -10.50 0.91
C GLU A 54 11.66 -12.04 0.90
N GLU A 55 10.52 -12.69 1.08
CA GLU A 55 10.41 -14.14 1.05
C GLU A 55 10.70 -14.73 -0.33
N LEU A 56 10.14 -14.13 -1.39
CA LEU A 56 10.44 -14.51 -2.77
C LEU A 56 11.95 -14.43 -3.07
N SER A 57 12.63 -13.39 -2.57
CA SER A 57 14.07 -13.24 -2.75
C SER A 57 14.85 -14.39 -2.11
N LYS A 58 14.47 -14.79 -0.88
CA LYS A 58 15.10 -15.94 -0.20
C LYS A 58 14.90 -17.23 -0.98
N ILE A 59 13.69 -17.47 -1.51
CA ILE A 59 13.40 -18.65 -2.32
C ILE A 59 14.32 -18.69 -3.55
N ILE A 60 14.40 -17.59 -4.29
CA ILE A 60 15.26 -17.51 -5.50
C ILE A 60 16.74 -17.74 -5.14
N ILE A 61 17.23 -17.10 -4.07
CA ILE A 61 18.62 -17.27 -3.62
C ILE A 61 18.90 -18.73 -3.27
N ASN A 62 17.98 -19.39 -2.56
CA ASN A 62 18.10 -20.79 -2.17
C ASN A 62 18.10 -21.73 -3.38
N GLU A 63 17.22 -21.53 -4.36
CA GLU A 63 17.24 -22.31 -5.60
C GLU A 63 18.55 -22.12 -6.38
N CYS A 64 19.09 -20.90 -6.41
CA CYS A 64 20.41 -20.65 -7.00
C CYS A 64 21.54 -21.38 -6.26
N ASP A 65 21.49 -21.44 -4.93
CA ASP A 65 22.50 -22.15 -4.14
C ASP A 65 22.40 -23.67 -4.32
N LYS A 66 21.19 -24.23 -4.44
CA LYS A 66 20.97 -25.63 -4.81
C LYS A 66 21.58 -25.95 -6.17
N MET A 67 21.27 -25.16 -7.20
CA MET A 67 21.83 -25.36 -8.54
C MET A 67 23.36 -25.32 -8.55
N LYS A 68 23.99 -24.35 -7.85
CA LYS A 68 25.46 -24.30 -7.74
C LYS A 68 26.03 -25.54 -7.04
N THR A 69 25.33 -26.05 -6.02
CA THR A 69 25.73 -27.26 -5.29
C THR A 69 25.64 -28.49 -6.20
N GLU A 70 24.56 -28.64 -6.96
CA GLU A 70 24.38 -29.72 -7.94
C GLU A 70 25.47 -29.69 -9.01
N ILE A 71 25.78 -28.51 -9.57
CA ILE A 71 26.88 -28.35 -10.52
C ILE A 71 28.21 -28.74 -9.88
N THR A 72 28.47 -28.29 -8.65
CA THR A 72 29.72 -28.63 -7.94
C THR A 72 29.84 -30.14 -7.73
N ASN A 73 28.76 -30.79 -7.30
CA ASN A 73 28.72 -32.24 -7.10
C ASN A 73 28.96 -32.99 -8.41
N PHE A 74 28.32 -32.56 -9.50
CA PHE A 74 28.54 -33.14 -10.83
C PHE A 74 30.00 -33.01 -11.27
N LEU A 75 30.60 -31.82 -11.08
CA LEU A 75 32.00 -31.56 -11.40
C LEU A 75 32.99 -32.34 -10.53
N LEU A 76 32.62 -32.72 -9.31
CA LEU A 76 33.46 -33.56 -8.44
C LEU A 76 33.40 -35.03 -8.84
N ILE A 77 32.22 -35.55 -9.18
CA ILE A 77 32.02 -36.95 -9.55
C ILE A 77 32.63 -37.25 -10.93
N ASN A 78 32.45 -36.35 -11.90
CA ASN A 78 32.89 -36.57 -13.28
C ASN A 78 34.22 -35.90 -13.58
N THR A 79 35.33 -36.56 -13.25
CA THR A 79 36.68 -36.12 -13.63
C THR A 79 36.96 -36.44 -15.11
N ALA A 80 36.44 -35.60 -16.00
CA ALA A 80 36.70 -35.74 -17.44
C ALA A 80 38.21 -35.70 -17.74
N VAL A 81 38.64 -36.58 -18.66
CA VAL A 81 40.05 -36.75 -19.05
C VAL A 81 40.31 -36.31 -20.50
N ASP A 82 39.24 -36.05 -21.28
CA ASP A 82 39.28 -35.71 -22.69
C ASP A 82 38.85 -34.25 -22.98
N SER A 83 39.17 -33.75 -24.17
CA SER A 83 38.99 -32.33 -24.51
C SER A 83 37.54 -31.87 -24.48
N ASP A 84 36.61 -32.74 -24.83
CA ASP A 84 35.19 -32.40 -24.87
C ASP A 84 34.61 -32.33 -23.46
N GLY A 85 34.98 -33.25 -22.57
CA GLY A 85 34.64 -33.12 -21.15
C GLY A 85 35.28 -31.90 -20.48
N PHE A 86 36.46 -31.44 -20.90
CA PHE A 86 37.01 -30.15 -20.44
C PHE A 86 36.16 -28.96 -20.86
N LYS A 87 35.64 -28.94 -22.09
CA LYS A 87 34.76 -27.86 -22.58
C LYS A 87 33.44 -27.81 -21.80
N GLU A 88 32.80 -28.96 -21.60
CA GLU A 88 31.55 -29.03 -20.84
C GLU A 88 31.73 -28.58 -19.39
N ARG A 89 32.82 -28.98 -18.74
CA ARG A 89 33.17 -28.53 -17.38
C ARG A 89 33.36 -27.01 -17.30
N ASN A 90 34.03 -26.41 -18.30
CA ASN A 90 34.17 -24.96 -18.38
C ASN A 90 32.82 -24.28 -18.61
N GLY A 91 31.93 -24.87 -19.41
CA GLY A 91 30.56 -24.42 -19.58
C GLY A 91 29.78 -24.43 -18.26
N LEU A 92 29.89 -25.50 -17.46
CA LEU A 92 29.25 -25.59 -16.14
C LEU A 92 29.80 -24.55 -15.15
N ARG A 93 31.11 -24.31 -15.14
CA ARG A 93 31.71 -23.23 -14.33
C ARG A 93 31.20 -21.86 -14.75
N GLN A 94 31.07 -21.62 -16.05
CA GLN A 94 30.49 -20.38 -16.56
C GLN A 94 29.04 -20.23 -16.09
N LYS A 95 28.24 -21.31 -16.10
CA LYS A 95 26.89 -21.30 -15.52
C LYS A 95 26.86 -20.97 -14.03
N GLN A 96 27.85 -21.40 -13.24
CA GLN A 96 27.93 -20.98 -11.83
C GLN A 96 28.17 -19.47 -11.67
N ILE A 97 28.95 -18.86 -12.58
CA ILE A 97 29.15 -17.40 -12.61
C ILE A 97 27.83 -16.71 -12.96
N GLU A 98 27.15 -17.14 -14.03
CA GLU A 98 25.84 -16.60 -14.41
C GLU A 98 24.80 -16.72 -13.28
N ILE A 99 24.76 -17.85 -12.55
CA ILE A 99 23.88 -18.02 -11.38
C ILE A 99 24.25 -17.02 -10.27
N SER A 100 25.54 -16.76 -10.05
CA SER A 100 25.99 -15.79 -9.05
C SER A 100 25.59 -14.36 -9.43
N GLU A 101 25.66 -14.01 -10.72
CA GLU A 101 25.16 -12.74 -11.25
C GLU A 101 23.65 -12.61 -11.07
N LEU A 102 22.88 -13.67 -11.32
CA LEU A 102 21.43 -13.70 -11.05
C LEU A 102 21.12 -13.46 -9.57
N GLN A 103 21.86 -14.09 -8.65
CA GLN A 103 21.69 -13.84 -7.21
C GLN A 103 22.01 -12.40 -6.82
N LEU A 104 23.05 -11.79 -7.39
CA LEU A 104 23.39 -10.39 -7.13
C LEU A 104 22.32 -9.44 -7.64
N ASN A 105 21.83 -9.67 -8.87
CA ASN A 105 20.75 -8.90 -9.45
C ASN A 105 19.47 -9.01 -8.62
N GLU A 106 19.12 -10.21 -8.16
CA GLU A 106 17.95 -10.42 -7.31
C GLU A 106 18.08 -9.70 -5.96
N LYS A 107 19.24 -9.78 -5.31
CA LYS A 107 19.48 -9.04 -4.05
C LYS A 107 19.30 -7.53 -4.23
N LEU A 108 19.86 -6.99 -5.31
CA LEU A 108 19.81 -5.56 -5.61
C LEU A 108 18.39 -5.12 -6.03
N ASN A 109 17.66 -5.94 -6.79
CA ASN A 109 16.27 -5.67 -7.13
C ASN A 109 15.37 -5.74 -5.89
N CYS A 110 15.50 -6.79 -5.08
CA CYS A 110 14.76 -6.90 -3.81
C CYS A 110 15.01 -5.70 -2.91
N TRP A 111 16.26 -5.25 -2.79
CA TRP A 111 16.59 -4.07 -2.00
C TRP A 111 15.90 -2.81 -2.53
N ARG A 112 15.92 -2.59 -3.84
CA ARG A 112 15.23 -1.45 -4.48
C ARG A 112 13.72 -1.50 -4.25
N ASP A 113 13.10 -2.65 -4.50
CA ASP A 113 11.66 -2.84 -4.35
C ASP A 113 11.21 -2.60 -2.90
N VAL A 114 11.91 -3.21 -1.94
CA VAL A 114 11.63 -3.04 -0.50
C VAL A 114 11.87 -1.59 -0.07
N ALA A 115 12.90 -0.92 -0.58
CA ALA A 115 13.13 0.49 -0.27
C ALA A 115 12.01 1.40 -0.78
N LEU A 116 11.49 1.13 -1.99
CA LEU A 116 10.35 1.85 -2.57
C LEU A 116 9.07 1.62 -1.75
N LEU A 117 8.75 0.36 -1.45
CA LEU A 117 7.59 -0.01 -0.63
C LEU A 117 7.67 0.60 0.78
N LYS A 118 8.84 0.56 1.42
CA LYS A 118 9.04 1.19 2.75
C LYS A 118 8.93 2.70 2.71
N ARG A 119 9.27 3.35 1.59
CA ARG A 119 9.05 4.79 1.41
C ARG A 119 7.56 5.08 1.33
N GLU A 120 6.84 4.36 0.47
CA GLU A 120 5.40 4.50 0.32
C GLU A 120 4.65 4.23 1.63
N LEU A 121 5.06 3.20 2.38
CA LEU A 121 4.53 2.89 3.71
C LEU A 121 4.64 4.08 4.67
N ARG A 122 5.81 4.74 4.73
CA ARG A 122 6.01 5.92 5.59
C ARG A 122 5.12 7.08 5.17
N ASP A 123 4.98 7.31 3.87
CA ASP A 123 4.13 8.38 3.34
C ASP A 123 2.66 8.12 3.70
N LYS A 124 2.19 6.88 3.60
CA LYS A 124 0.82 6.49 3.95
C LYS A 124 0.56 6.49 5.44
N GLN A 125 1.52 6.07 6.26
CA GLN A 125 1.43 6.17 7.72
C GLN A 125 1.34 7.63 8.18
N LYS A 126 2.10 8.53 7.55
CA LYS A 126 2.01 9.97 7.82
C LYS A 126 0.62 10.50 7.44
N GLU A 127 0.12 10.14 6.26
CA GLU A 127 -1.23 10.51 5.81
C GLU A 127 -2.31 10.03 6.78
N LEU A 128 -2.20 8.79 7.28
CA LEU A 128 -3.12 8.22 8.26
C LEU A 128 -3.08 9.01 9.57
N SER A 129 -1.88 9.25 10.11
CA SER A 129 -1.71 10.00 11.36
C SER A 129 -2.31 11.40 11.29
N GLU A 130 -2.12 12.11 10.17
CA GLU A 130 -2.73 13.43 9.96
C GLU A 130 -4.26 13.36 9.87
N LYS A 131 -4.82 12.34 9.19
CA LYS A 131 -6.26 12.15 9.07
C LYS A 131 -6.92 11.76 10.39
N GLU A 132 -6.30 10.87 11.16
CA GLU A 132 -6.76 10.48 12.50
C GLU A 132 -6.70 11.67 13.46
N GLY A 133 -5.62 12.46 13.42
CA GLY A 133 -5.50 13.70 14.21
C GLY A 133 -6.62 14.71 13.90
N ARG A 134 -6.94 14.92 12.61
CA ARG A 134 -8.06 15.78 12.19
C ARG A 134 -9.42 15.24 12.66
N ALA A 135 -9.63 13.93 12.56
CA ALA A 135 -10.88 13.30 12.99
C ALA A 135 -11.09 13.47 14.51
N ILE A 136 -10.04 13.30 15.32
CA ILE A 136 -10.08 13.51 16.77
C ILE A 136 -10.39 14.98 17.10
N MET A 137 -9.76 15.93 16.42
CA MET A 137 -10.06 17.37 16.62
C MET A 137 -11.53 17.70 16.31
N LEU A 138 -12.06 17.19 15.20
CA LEU A 138 -13.46 17.39 14.82
C LEU A 138 -14.42 16.79 15.85
N ASP A 139 -14.15 15.59 16.32
CA ASP A 139 -14.95 14.94 17.37
C ASP A 139 -14.96 15.74 18.68
N ASN A 140 -13.80 16.28 19.07
CA ASN A 140 -13.69 17.16 20.24
C ASN A 140 -14.47 18.48 20.07
N LEU A 141 -14.45 19.09 18.87
CA LEU A 141 -15.22 20.30 18.59
C LEU A 141 -16.73 20.04 18.63
N MET A 142 -17.19 18.93 18.05
CA MET A 142 -18.61 18.55 18.09
C MET A 142 -19.09 18.28 19.53
N LYS A 143 -18.27 17.62 20.35
CA LYS A 143 -18.58 17.37 21.77
C LYS A 143 -18.50 18.63 22.63
N GLY A 144 -17.59 19.56 22.31
CA GLY A 144 -17.40 20.81 23.05
C GLY A 144 -18.41 21.92 22.72
N GLY A 145 -19.05 21.87 21.54
CA GLY A 145 -20.09 22.83 21.13
C GLY A 145 -21.51 22.51 21.64
N LEU A 146 -21.68 21.43 22.41
CA LEU A 146 -22.95 20.98 23.00
C LEU A 146 -23.12 21.35 24.49
N ASN A 147 -22.23 22.16 25.05
CA ASN A 147 -22.32 22.72 26.41
C ASN A 147 -22.68 24.20 26.40
#